data_AF-A0A8J3QVM4-F1
#
_entry.id   AF-A0A8J3QVM4-F1
#
_cell.length_a   1.000
_cell.length_b   1.000
_cell.length_c   1.000
_cell.angle_alpha   90.00
_cell.angle_beta   90.00
_cell.angle_gamma   90.00
#
_symmetry.space_group_name_H-M   'P 1'
#
loop_
_entity.id
_entity.type
_entity.pdbx_description
1 polymer ?
#
loop_
_entity_poly.entity_id
_entity_poly.type
_entity_poly.pdbx_seq_one_letter_code
_entity_poly.pdbx_strand_id
1 'polypeptide(L)'
;MRPFRYERTDDVAGAVALLSREPQGAFLGGGTNLVDLMRLDVARPDVLVDVRRLTSDRIEELPDGGVRIGAAVPNSDLAADPLIRTRYPLLSAALLSGASGQLRNLATTGGNLLQRTRCVYFQNVTTGCNKRQPGSGCSAIDGYHRELGILGISPACVATHPSDMAVAMVALEAVVHTLGPNGERSIPVAELHRLPGQDPEHDTVLEHGELITAIDLPPLPDGVRARYRKVRDRASYAFALVSVAAILDVADGMVRDVRIALGGVAHKPWRARIAEDALRGGPVSEERFRQAAEAELAEADPLPGNAFKVPLARNTIVRTLLDLAGPDLGGMAPPPASPDAPDPSGPDPNAAERGLDPNAPPAAAAGAAPPQDRTQPRHAAPPEEAEQPQEATRPQEATPPQDRAQPRHAAQPQDPGAAQPPNNPGAQPQGGPAIDPAIMDPEMESGPEPSGPPA
;
A
#
# COMPACT_ATOMS: atom_id res chain seq x y z
N MET A 1 20.16 -10.63 -7.62
CA MET A 1 19.48 -11.62 -6.75
C MET A 1 20.50 -12.58 -6.18
N ARG A 2 20.46 -12.81 -4.87
CA ARG A 2 21.35 -13.72 -4.13
C ARG A 2 20.71 -15.11 -4.02
N PRO A 3 21.46 -16.17 -3.67
CA PRO A 3 20.86 -17.44 -3.23
C PRO A 3 20.01 -17.24 -1.97
N PHE A 4 18.93 -18.01 -1.85
CA PHE A 4 18.01 -18.03 -0.69
C PHE A 4 17.39 -19.43 -0.56
N ARG A 5 16.95 -19.79 0.66
CA ARG A 5 16.05 -20.94 0.89
C ARG A 5 14.62 -20.55 0.53
N TYR A 6 13.88 -21.48 -0.05
CA TYR A 6 12.45 -21.36 -0.28
C TYR A 6 11.74 -22.41 0.56
N GLU A 7 10.95 -21.94 1.52
CA GLU A 7 10.31 -22.76 2.55
C GLU A 7 8.79 -22.75 2.36
N ARG A 8 8.14 -23.83 2.80
CA ARG A 8 6.70 -23.94 2.96
C ARG A 8 6.40 -24.45 4.35
N THR A 9 5.24 -24.07 4.86
CA THR A 9 4.68 -24.53 6.13
C THR A 9 3.22 -24.89 5.89
N ASP A 10 2.62 -25.68 6.77
CA ASP A 10 1.26 -26.19 6.56
C ASP A 10 0.16 -25.21 7.02
N ASP A 11 0.50 -24.24 7.87
CA ASP A 11 -0.42 -23.22 8.39
C ASP A 11 0.26 -21.86 8.66
N VAL A 12 -0.57 -20.86 9.00
CA VAL A 12 -0.14 -19.48 9.30
C VAL A 12 0.77 -19.41 10.53
N ALA A 13 0.52 -20.24 11.56
CA ALA A 13 1.28 -20.22 12.81
C ALA A 13 2.71 -20.76 12.60
N GLY A 14 2.86 -21.80 11.79
CA GLY A 14 4.14 -22.33 11.33
C GLY A 14 4.91 -21.30 10.49
N ALA A 15 4.24 -20.58 9.60
CA ALA A 15 4.86 -19.51 8.81
C ALA A 15 5.41 -18.38 9.69
N VAL A 16 4.60 -17.90 10.63
CA VAL A 16 4.97 -16.88 11.64
C VAL A 16 6.14 -17.37 12.50
N ALA A 17 6.01 -18.55 13.12
CA ALA A 17 7.03 -19.11 13.99
C ALA A 17 8.36 -19.42 13.27
N LEU A 18 8.31 -19.74 11.97
CA LEU A 18 9.50 -19.83 11.12
C LEU A 18 10.14 -18.46 10.93
N LEU A 19 9.38 -17.46 10.44
CA LEU A 19 9.97 -16.17 10.11
C LEU A 19 10.51 -15.42 11.34
N SER A 20 9.88 -15.55 12.51
CA SER A 20 10.38 -14.99 13.77
C SER A 20 11.73 -15.57 14.24
N ARG A 21 12.22 -16.67 13.63
CA ARG A 21 13.58 -17.21 13.86
C ARG A 21 14.58 -16.82 12.75
N GLU A 22 14.10 -16.28 11.64
CA GLU A 22 14.88 -15.98 10.44
C GLU A 22 14.93 -14.44 10.27
N PRO A 23 15.87 -13.73 10.90
CA PRO A 23 15.85 -12.25 10.99
C PRO A 23 16.11 -11.52 9.67
N GLN A 24 16.47 -12.23 8.60
CA GLN A 24 16.54 -11.71 7.24
C GLN A 24 15.48 -12.33 6.32
N GLY A 25 14.63 -13.23 6.81
CA GLY A 25 13.59 -13.87 6.02
C GLY A 25 12.46 -12.92 5.60
N ALA A 26 11.76 -13.25 4.51
CA ALA A 26 10.55 -12.54 4.08
C ALA A 26 9.40 -13.48 3.70
N PHE A 27 8.16 -13.07 3.96
CA PHE A 27 6.97 -13.73 3.41
C PHE A 27 6.84 -13.48 1.90
N LEU A 28 6.60 -14.54 1.13
CA LEU A 28 6.33 -14.48 -0.30
C LEU A 28 4.83 -14.66 -0.56
N GLY A 29 4.14 -13.53 -0.74
CA GLY A 29 2.83 -13.48 -1.41
C GLY A 29 3.00 -13.54 -2.93
N GLY A 30 2.22 -12.73 -3.66
CA GLY A 30 2.25 -12.66 -5.13
C GLY A 30 3.59 -12.38 -5.85
N GLY A 31 4.66 -12.05 -5.11
CA GLY A 31 6.01 -11.83 -5.64
C GLY A 31 6.24 -10.55 -6.48
N THR A 32 5.17 -9.90 -6.96
CA THR A 32 5.18 -8.75 -7.90
C THR A 32 5.86 -7.47 -7.40
N ASN A 33 6.27 -7.40 -6.13
CA ASN A 33 7.15 -6.36 -5.60
C ASN A 33 8.40 -6.93 -4.92
N LEU A 34 8.29 -8.01 -4.13
CA LEU A 34 9.46 -8.60 -3.45
C LEU A 34 10.50 -9.15 -4.45
N VAL A 35 10.09 -9.90 -5.47
CA VAL A 35 11.00 -10.50 -6.45
C VAL A 35 11.66 -9.44 -7.34
N ASP A 36 10.97 -8.33 -7.59
CA ASP A 36 11.47 -7.13 -8.28
C ASP A 36 12.62 -6.49 -7.47
N LEU A 37 12.39 -6.20 -6.18
CA LEU A 37 13.43 -5.68 -5.27
C LEU A 37 14.59 -6.65 -5.04
N MET A 38 14.36 -7.97 -5.10
CA MET A 38 15.41 -9.00 -5.04
C MET A 38 16.25 -9.10 -6.31
N ARG A 39 15.69 -8.76 -7.48
CA ARG A 39 16.46 -8.65 -8.74
C ARG A 39 17.43 -7.48 -8.65
N LEU A 40 16.95 -6.33 -8.14
CA LEU A 40 17.71 -5.10 -7.91
C LEU A 40 18.71 -5.17 -6.73
N ASP A 41 18.76 -6.28 -5.98
CA ASP A 41 19.57 -6.45 -4.76
C ASP A 41 19.23 -5.46 -3.62
N VAL A 42 18.04 -4.85 -3.67
CA VAL A 42 17.47 -3.95 -2.66
C VAL A 42 16.85 -4.73 -1.51
N ALA A 43 16.14 -5.82 -1.83
CA ALA A 43 15.71 -6.83 -0.86
C ALA A 43 16.67 -8.02 -0.93
N ARG A 44 17.18 -8.46 0.22
CA ARG A 44 18.23 -9.50 0.31
C ARG A 44 17.87 -10.65 1.27
N PRO A 45 16.63 -11.19 1.25
CA PRO A 45 16.29 -12.26 2.16
C PRO A 45 17.08 -13.53 1.86
N ASP A 46 17.51 -14.20 2.92
CA ASP A 46 18.12 -15.54 2.91
C ASP A 46 17.08 -16.66 2.96
N VAL A 47 15.85 -16.36 3.40
CA VAL A 47 14.69 -17.26 3.42
C VAL A 47 13.45 -16.59 2.83
N LEU A 48 12.75 -17.28 1.93
CA LEU A 48 11.39 -16.93 1.50
C LEU A 48 10.40 -17.98 1.99
N VAL A 49 9.37 -17.56 2.73
CA VAL A 49 8.27 -18.44 3.19
C VAL A 49 7.03 -18.16 2.34
N ASP A 50 6.56 -19.14 1.56
CA ASP A 50 5.39 -18.95 0.68
C ASP A 50 4.07 -18.96 1.46
N VAL A 51 3.37 -17.84 1.46
CA VAL A 51 2.12 -17.66 2.23
C VAL A 51 0.85 -17.68 1.37
N ARG A 52 0.97 -17.80 0.04
CA ARG A 52 -0.14 -17.68 -0.94
C ARG A 52 -1.24 -18.74 -0.82
N ARG A 53 -1.05 -19.75 0.04
CA ARG A 53 -2.02 -20.83 0.31
C ARG A 53 -2.30 -21.03 1.81
N LEU A 54 -1.77 -20.14 2.65
CA LEU A 54 -1.87 -20.24 4.12
C LEU A 54 -2.87 -19.24 4.67
N THR A 55 -2.94 -18.04 4.08
CA THR A 55 -4.01 -17.08 4.34
C THR A 55 -5.15 -17.28 3.33
N SER A 56 -6.36 -16.85 3.71
CA SER A 56 -7.57 -17.08 2.91
C SER A 56 -7.47 -16.42 1.52
N ASP A 57 -8.02 -17.11 0.50
CA ASP A 57 -8.22 -16.63 -0.87
C ASP A 57 -9.68 -16.25 -1.14
N ARG A 58 -10.51 -16.12 -0.09
CA ARG A 58 -11.94 -15.85 -0.17
C ARG A 58 -12.34 -14.41 0.14
N ILE A 59 -13.54 -14.07 -0.29
CA ILE A 59 -14.28 -12.86 0.07
C ILE A 59 -15.60 -13.34 0.70
N GLU A 60 -15.86 -12.97 1.95
CA GLU A 60 -16.96 -13.51 2.77
C GLU A 60 -17.71 -12.38 3.49
N GLU A 61 -19.05 -12.42 3.52
CA GLU A 61 -19.86 -11.43 4.26
C GLU A 61 -19.76 -11.65 5.77
N LEU A 62 -19.71 -10.56 6.53
CA LEU A 62 -19.63 -10.56 7.98
C LEU A 62 -21.03 -10.36 8.62
N PRO A 63 -21.26 -10.83 9.87
CA PRO A 63 -22.59 -10.76 10.51
C PRO A 63 -23.10 -9.34 10.80
N ASP A 64 -22.23 -8.33 10.81
CA ASP A 64 -22.55 -6.91 10.92
C ASP A 64 -22.88 -6.26 9.57
N GLY A 65 -22.84 -7.03 8.48
CA GLY A 65 -22.95 -6.55 7.11
C GLY A 65 -21.64 -6.06 6.52
N GLY A 66 -20.50 -6.14 7.21
CA GLY A 66 -19.18 -5.92 6.62
C GLY A 66 -18.78 -7.01 5.63
N VAL A 67 -17.55 -6.93 5.11
CA VAL A 67 -16.98 -7.96 4.21
C VAL A 67 -15.52 -8.25 4.58
N ARG A 68 -15.21 -9.51 4.79
CA ARG A 68 -13.86 -10.03 5.03
C ARG A 68 -13.20 -10.43 3.71
N ILE A 69 -12.01 -9.90 3.47
CA ILE A 69 -11.16 -10.22 2.32
C ILE A 69 -9.93 -10.98 2.83
N GLY A 70 -9.75 -12.22 2.39
CA GLY A 70 -8.55 -12.98 2.72
C GLY A 70 -7.27 -12.37 2.14
N ALA A 71 -6.15 -12.42 2.86
CA ALA A 71 -4.92 -11.74 2.43
C ALA A 71 -4.27 -12.34 1.16
N ALA A 72 -4.60 -13.58 0.79
CA ALA A 72 -4.12 -14.24 -0.43
C ALA A 72 -5.00 -13.94 -1.67
N VAL A 73 -6.20 -13.35 -1.51
CA VAL A 73 -7.10 -12.99 -2.62
C VAL A 73 -6.33 -12.20 -3.70
N PRO A 74 -6.34 -12.62 -4.98
CA PRO A 74 -5.71 -11.85 -6.06
C PRO A 74 -6.43 -10.53 -6.32
N ASN A 75 -5.65 -9.49 -6.64
CA ASN A 75 -6.14 -8.14 -6.95
C ASN A 75 -7.14 -8.11 -8.12
N SER A 76 -7.01 -9.02 -9.10
CA SER A 76 -7.97 -9.15 -10.20
C SER A 76 -9.31 -9.71 -9.73
N ASP A 77 -9.28 -10.72 -8.87
CA ASP A 77 -10.48 -11.41 -8.39
C ASP A 77 -11.24 -10.49 -7.42
N LEU A 78 -10.51 -9.84 -6.50
CA LEU A 78 -11.05 -8.78 -5.64
C LEU A 78 -11.69 -7.61 -6.41
N ALA A 79 -11.18 -7.30 -7.60
CA ALA A 79 -11.75 -6.25 -8.45
C ALA A 79 -12.96 -6.73 -9.27
N ALA A 80 -13.02 -8.02 -9.60
CA ALA A 80 -14.05 -8.64 -10.44
C ALA A 80 -15.25 -9.16 -9.64
N ASP A 81 -15.06 -9.42 -8.35
CA ASP A 81 -16.03 -9.98 -7.41
C ASP A 81 -17.38 -9.21 -7.37
N PRO A 82 -18.54 -9.90 -7.39
CA PRO A 82 -19.85 -9.24 -7.39
C PRO A 82 -20.15 -8.43 -6.12
N LEU A 83 -19.76 -8.94 -4.94
CA LEU A 83 -20.05 -8.32 -3.65
C LEU A 83 -19.25 -7.01 -3.49
N ILE A 84 -17.95 -7.05 -3.81
CA ILE A 84 -17.08 -5.86 -3.82
C ILE A 84 -17.51 -4.87 -4.91
N ARG A 85 -17.90 -5.31 -6.10
CA ARG A 85 -18.35 -4.40 -7.17
C ARG A 85 -19.68 -3.70 -6.87
N THR A 86 -20.59 -4.35 -6.15
CA THR A 86 -21.88 -3.76 -5.77
C THR A 86 -21.79 -2.90 -4.51
N ARG A 87 -21.13 -3.39 -3.45
CA ARG A 87 -21.10 -2.74 -2.12
C ARG A 87 -19.89 -1.84 -1.91
N TYR A 88 -18.78 -2.09 -2.62
CA TYR A 88 -17.50 -1.36 -2.47
C TYR A 88 -16.87 -0.94 -3.82
N PRO A 89 -17.64 -0.31 -4.75
CA PRO A 89 -17.15 0.01 -6.10
C PRO A 89 -15.89 0.89 -6.12
N LEU A 90 -15.64 1.65 -5.06
CA LEU A 90 -14.41 2.42 -4.84
C LEU A 90 -13.14 1.55 -4.86
N LEU A 91 -13.20 0.37 -4.23
CA LEU A 91 -12.07 -0.57 -4.14
C LEU A 91 -11.80 -1.23 -5.50
N SER A 92 -12.84 -1.70 -6.18
CA SER A 92 -12.75 -2.25 -7.54
C SER A 92 -12.16 -1.22 -8.52
N ALA A 93 -12.65 0.03 -8.49
CA ALA A 93 -12.13 1.10 -9.33
C ALA A 93 -10.65 1.42 -9.07
N ALA A 94 -10.23 1.44 -7.79
CA ALA A 94 -8.83 1.65 -7.41
C ALA A 94 -7.93 0.51 -7.91
N LEU A 95 -8.32 -0.74 -7.69
CA LEU A 95 -7.61 -1.93 -8.17
C LEU A 95 -7.44 -1.93 -9.69
N LEU A 96 -8.51 -1.69 -10.46
CA LEU A 96 -8.47 -1.68 -11.92
C LEU A 96 -7.61 -0.54 -12.49
N SER A 97 -7.47 0.57 -11.75
CA SER A 97 -6.57 1.69 -12.11
C SER A 97 -5.08 1.38 -11.90
N GLY A 98 -4.75 0.35 -11.12
CA GLY A 98 -3.39 -0.04 -10.75
C GLY A 98 -2.77 -1.10 -11.69
N ALA A 99 -1.47 -0.96 -11.95
CA ALA A 99 -0.64 -1.95 -12.66
C ALA A 99 -1.21 -2.42 -14.03
N SER A 100 -0.99 -3.69 -14.37
CA SER A 100 -1.52 -4.38 -15.55
C SER A 100 -2.35 -5.61 -15.12
N GLY A 101 -3.10 -6.22 -16.05
CA GLY A 101 -3.87 -7.44 -15.76
C GLY A 101 -2.97 -8.58 -15.24
N GLN A 102 -1.84 -8.84 -15.89
CA GLN A 102 -0.88 -9.87 -15.47
C GLN A 102 -0.35 -9.64 -14.05
N LEU A 103 -0.09 -8.38 -13.68
CA LEU A 103 0.35 -8.02 -12.34
C LEU A 103 -0.77 -8.15 -11.29
N ARG A 104 -2.03 -7.87 -11.65
CA ARG A 104 -3.18 -8.03 -10.75
C ARG A 104 -3.62 -9.49 -10.58
N ASN A 105 -3.39 -10.35 -11.58
CA ASN A 105 -3.61 -11.79 -11.47
C ASN A 105 -2.61 -12.49 -10.51
N LEU A 106 -1.47 -11.84 -10.20
CA LEU A 106 -0.46 -12.37 -9.29
C LEU A 106 -0.41 -11.64 -7.95
N ALA A 107 -0.63 -10.32 -7.93
CA ALA A 107 -0.58 -9.52 -6.71
C ALA A 107 -1.77 -9.84 -5.78
N THR A 108 -1.46 -10.25 -4.55
CA THR A 108 -2.38 -10.62 -3.47
C THR A 108 -2.72 -9.41 -2.58
N THR A 109 -3.92 -9.34 -1.99
CA THR A 109 -4.36 -8.20 -1.15
C THR A 109 -3.36 -7.79 -0.06
N GLY A 110 -2.87 -8.73 0.76
CA GLY A 110 -1.88 -8.41 1.80
C GLY A 110 -0.57 -7.86 1.22
N GLY A 111 -0.04 -8.52 0.19
CA GLY A 111 1.16 -8.06 -0.55
C GLY A 111 1.00 -6.73 -1.29
N ASN A 112 -0.23 -6.30 -1.59
CA ASN A 112 -0.52 -5.01 -2.21
C ASN A 112 -0.41 -3.85 -1.20
N LEU A 113 -0.86 -4.06 0.04
CA LEU A 113 -0.65 -3.11 1.15
C LEU A 113 0.85 -2.94 1.48
N LEU A 114 1.62 -4.04 1.40
CA LEU A 114 3.04 -4.08 1.78
C LEU A 114 4.02 -3.78 0.62
N GLN A 115 3.55 -3.29 -0.53
CA GLN A 115 4.44 -2.94 -1.63
C GLN A 115 5.29 -1.69 -1.28
N ARG A 116 6.60 -1.76 -1.51
CA ARG A 116 7.53 -0.65 -1.21
C ARG A 116 7.54 0.42 -2.31
N THR A 117 8.05 1.59 -1.96
CA THR A 117 8.07 2.81 -2.79
C THR A 117 8.72 2.62 -4.17
N ARG A 118 8.35 3.51 -5.11
CA ARG A 118 8.89 3.56 -6.48
C ARG A 118 9.94 4.64 -6.71
N CYS A 119 10.44 5.28 -5.63
CA CYS A 119 11.58 6.19 -5.69
C CYS A 119 12.81 5.54 -6.35
N VAL A 120 13.33 6.18 -7.41
CA VAL A 120 14.47 5.67 -8.20
C VAL A 120 15.75 5.50 -7.38
N TYR A 121 15.97 6.35 -6.36
CA TYR A 121 17.11 6.29 -5.46
C TYR A 121 17.02 5.18 -4.40
N PHE A 122 15.80 4.70 -4.12
CA PHE A 122 15.58 3.51 -3.30
C PHE A 122 15.87 2.25 -4.11
N GLN A 123 15.41 2.21 -5.37
CA GLN A 123 15.60 1.10 -6.30
C GLN A 123 17.04 0.95 -6.81
N ASN A 124 17.77 2.05 -6.97
CA ASN A 124 19.21 2.01 -7.28
C ASN A 124 20.03 1.82 -6.00
N VAL A 125 20.73 0.68 -5.89
CA VAL A 125 21.58 0.37 -4.74
C VAL A 125 22.83 1.25 -4.59
N THR A 126 23.23 2.01 -5.63
CA THR A 126 24.45 2.83 -5.61
C THR A 126 24.27 4.26 -5.06
N THR A 127 23.05 4.70 -4.78
CA THR A 127 22.75 6.08 -4.32
C THR A 127 22.33 6.15 -2.85
N GLY A 128 22.62 7.27 -2.16
CA GLY A 128 22.29 7.48 -0.75
C GLY A 128 20.79 7.40 -0.47
N CYS A 129 20.39 6.52 0.45
CA CYS A 129 18.99 6.26 0.73
C CYS A 129 18.78 5.69 2.15
N ASN A 130 18.43 6.53 3.11
CA ASN A 130 18.12 6.16 4.49
C ASN A 130 17.15 4.96 4.58
N LYS A 131 16.11 4.92 3.73
CA LYS A 131 15.12 3.82 3.64
C LYS A 131 15.73 2.43 3.32
N ARG A 132 16.95 2.38 2.78
CA ARG A 132 17.69 1.15 2.48
C ARG A 132 18.91 0.96 3.39
N GLN A 133 19.51 2.05 3.84
CA GLN A 133 20.64 2.07 4.78
C GLN A 133 20.56 3.37 5.61
N PRO A 134 20.13 3.31 6.88
CA PRO A 134 20.03 4.49 7.74
C PRO A 134 21.34 5.28 7.82
N GLY A 135 21.24 6.61 7.87
CA GLY A 135 22.40 7.52 7.86
C GLY A 135 23.08 7.72 6.50
N SER A 136 22.67 7.02 5.42
CA SER A 136 23.24 7.23 4.07
C SER A 136 22.67 8.44 3.30
N GLY A 137 21.80 9.22 3.92
CA GLY A 137 21.18 10.42 3.34
C GLY A 137 20.01 10.12 2.40
N CYS A 138 19.49 11.15 1.73
CA CYS A 138 18.38 11.00 0.79
C CYS A 138 18.69 11.71 -0.54
N SER A 139 19.35 11.01 -1.48
CA SER A 139 19.72 11.54 -2.81
C SER A 139 18.52 11.96 -3.69
N ALA A 140 17.30 11.81 -3.21
CA ALA A 140 16.09 12.30 -3.86
C ALA A 140 15.81 13.79 -3.62
N ILE A 141 16.28 14.36 -2.49
CA ILE A 141 16.01 15.77 -2.13
C ILE A 141 16.65 16.69 -3.17
N ASP A 142 17.98 16.60 -3.33
CA ASP A 142 18.74 17.34 -4.35
C ASP A 142 18.64 16.73 -5.76
N GLY A 143 17.81 15.70 -5.93
CA GLY A 143 17.73 14.85 -7.13
C GLY A 143 16.37 14.91 -7.82
N TYR A 144 16.00 13.80 -8.49
CA TYR A 144 14.72 13.67 -9.16
C TYR A 144 13.60 13.28 -8.19
N HIS A 145 12.82 14.28 -7.75
CA HIS A 145 11.72 14.10 -6.79
C HIS A 145 10.31 14.29 -7.38
N ARG A 146 10.14 14.42 -8.71
CA ARG A 146 8.85 14.71 -9.37
C ARG A 146 7.68 13.82 -8.92
N GLU A 147 7.93 12.52 -8.75
CA GLU A 147 6.90 11.54 -8.35
C GLU A 147 6.73 11.39 -6.83
N LEU A 148 7.54 12.09 -6.03
CA LEU A 148 7.68 11.90 -4.59
C LEU A 148 6.74 12.80 -3.77
N GLY A 149 6.88 12.78 -2.43
CA GLY A 149 5.91 13.34 -1.49
C GLY A 149 5.90 14.86 -1.43
N ILE A 150 4.76 15.38 -0.95
CA ILE A 150 4.49 16.79 -0.62
C ILE A 150 3.80 16.95 0.76
N LEU A 151 3.42 15.84 1.40
CA LEU A 151 2.72 15.82 2.70
C LEU A 151 3.37 14.78 3.60
N GLY A 152 3.62 15.14 4.87
CA GLY A 152 4.21 14.24 5.87
C GLY A 152 5.57 13.65 5.49
N ILE A 153 6.37 14.39 4.71
CA ILE A 153 7.76 14.02 4.37
C ILE A 153 8.71 14.34 5.54
N SER A 154 9.98 13.94 5.43
CA SER A 154 11.02 14.41 6.34
C SER A 154 12.37 14.58 5.61
N PRO A 155 13.34 15.31 6.22
CA PRO A 155 14.71 15.36 5.72
C PRO A 155 15.39 13.97 5.61
N ALA A 156 14.89 12.97 6.35
CA ALA A 156 15.37 11.60 6.23
C ALA A 156 14.80 10.88 4.99
N CYS A 157 13.54 11.14 4.59
CA CYS A 157 12.96 10.60 3.37
C CYS A 157 11.72 11.35 2.86
N VAL A 158 11.65 11.56 1.55
CA VAL A 158 10.51 12.17 0.84
C VAL A 158 9.68 11.17 0.02
N ALA A 159 9.88 9.86 0.23
CA ALA A 159 9.25 8.80 -0.58
C ALA A 159 7.72 8.69 -0.42
N THR A 160 7.04 8.13 -1.43
CA THR A 160 5.58 7.92 -1.45
C THR A 160 5.18 6.46 -1.36
N HIS A 161 3.98 6.18 -0.81
CA HIS A 161 3.33 4.87 -0.97
C HIS A 161 2.65 4.79 -2.34
N PRO A 162 2.87 3.72 -3.13
CA PRO A 162 2.40 3.66 -4.52
C PRO A 162 1.09 2.87 -4.72
N SER A 163 0.46 2.32 -3.68
CA SER A 163 -0.75 1.49 -3.83
C SER A 163 -2.02 2.31 -4.00
N ASP A 164 -2.71 2.15 -5.13
CA ASP A 164 -4.07 2.65 -5.32
C ASP A 164 -5.08 1.99 -4.35
N MET A 165 -4.89 0.70 -4.08
CA MET A 165 -5.81 -0.09 -3.24
C MET A 165 -5.79 0.38 -1.78
N ALA A 166 -4.61 0.70 -1.25
CA ALA A 166 -4.47 1.20 0.11
C ALA A 166 -5.17 2.56 0.30
N VAL A 167 -5.20 3.42 -0.74
CA VAL A 167 -5.94 4.69 -0.73
C VAL A 167 -7.45 4.46 -0.66
N ALA A 168 -7.98 3.53 -1.45
CA ALA A 168 -9.40 3.16 -1.34
C ALA A 168 -9.72 2.55 0.03
N MET A 169 -8.89 1.67 0.57
CA MET A 169 -9.08 1.07 1.90
C MET A 169 -9.05 2.11 3.03
N VAL A 170 -8.20 3.15 2.94
CA VAL A 170 -8.17 4.27 3.92
C VAL A 170 -9.42 5.16 3.85
N ALA A 171 -10.01 5.34 2.66
CA ALA A 171 -11.33 6.00 2.54
C ALA A 171 -12.49 5.11 3.03
N LEU A 172 -12.36 3.79 2.89
CA LEU A 172 -13.33 2.78 3.35
C LEU A 172 -13.21 2.43 4.85
N GLU A 173 -12.21 2.94 5.56
CA GLU A 173 -11.97 2.64 6.99
C GLU A 173 -11.76 1.15 7.27
N ALA A 174 -11.09 0.46 6.34
CA ALA A 174 -10.80 -0.96 6.46
C ALA A 174 -9.91 -1.30 7.68
N VAL A 175 -10.09 -2.49 8.24
CA VAL A 175 -9.29 -3.02 9.35
C VAL A 175 -8.45 -4.19 8.84
N VAL A 176 -7.14 -4.14 9.08
CA VAL A 176 -6.17 -5.16 8.69
C VAL A 176 -5.97 -6.10 9.88
N HIS A 177 -6.17 -7.39 9.67
CA HIS A 177 -5.95 -8.43 10.67
C HIS A 177 -4.63 -9.14 10.44
N THR A 178 -3.90 -9.40 11.51
CA THR A 178 -2.58 -10.03 11.47
C THR A 178 -2.48 -11.17 12.50
N LEU A 179 -1.57 -12.10 12.24
CA LEU A 179 -1.02 -13.01 13.25
C LEU A 179 0.50 -12.78 13.31
N GLY A 180 1.02 -12.55 14.51
CA GLY A 180 2.45 -12.43 14.78
C GLY A 180 2.90 -13.30 15.95
N PRO A 181 4.20 -13.27 16.32
CA PRO A 181 4.73 -14.09 17.42
C PRO A 181 4.08 -13.78 18.79
N ASN A 182 3.46 -12.61 18.92
CA ASN A 182 2.77 -12.15 20.13
C ASN A 182 1.23 -12.40 20.09
N GLY A 183 0.72 -13.10 19.09
CA GLY A 183 -0.71 -13.35 18.88
C GLY A 183 -1.33 -12.53 17.74
N GLU A 184 -2.65 -12.43 17.72
CA GLU A 184 -3.43 -11.70 16.71
C GLU A 184 -3.53 -10.20 17.02
N ARG A 185 -3.58 -9.36 15.97
CA ARG A 185 -3.89 -7.92 16.08
C ARG A 185 -4.88 -7.50 15.00
N SER A 186 -5.67 -6.47 15.32
CA SER A 186 -6.50 -5.73 14.36
C SER A 186 -5.99 -4.29 14.28
N ILE A 187 -5.70 -3.79 13.08
CA ILE A 187 -5.03 -2.52 12.84
C ILE A 187 -5.86 -1.70 11.86
N PRO A 188 -6.36 -0.49 12.21
CA PRO A 188 -6.99 0.39 11.24
C PRO A 188 -6.03 0.68 10.07
N VAL A 189 -6.46 0.53 8.81
CA VAL A 189 -5.55 0.62 7.66
C VAL A 189 -4.89 2.00 7.49
N ALA A 190 -5.49 3.05 8.06
CA ALA A 190 -4.89 4.40 8.14
C ALA A 190 -3.68 4.49 9.10
N GLU A 191 -3.52 3.49 9.99
CA GLU A 191 -2.45 3.38 10.99
C GLU A 191 -1.41 2.31 10.61
N LEU A 192 -1.73 1.38 9.70
CA LEU A 192 -0.80 0.36 9.20
C LEU A 192 0.52 0.97 8.70
N HIS A 193 0.44 2.03 7.89
CA HIS A 193 1.59 2.68 7.28
C HIS A 193 2.11 3.86 8.12
N ARG A 194 3.44 3.96 8.24
CA ARG A 194 4.12 5.04 8.98
C ARG A 194 4.36 6.27 8.10
N LEU A 195 4.51 7.43 8.72
CA LEU A 195 5.26 8.56 8.15
C LEU A 195 6.78 8.31 8.38
N PRO A 196 7.69 8.86 7.56
CA PRO A 196 9.09 8.43 7.54
C PRO A 196 9.85 8.79 8.81
N GLY A 197 9.51 9.92 9.45
CA GLY A 197 10.16 10.36 10.69
C GLY A 197 11.68 10.45 10.53
N GLN A 198 12.41 9.77 11.43
CA GLN A 198 13.85 9.55 11.34
C GLN A 198 14.24 8.12 10.92
N ASP A 199 13.28 7.19 10.89
CA ASP A 199 13.49 5.74 10.66
C ASP A 199 12.80 5.26 9.35
N PRO A 200 13.08 5.89 8.18
CA PRO A 200 12.32 5.69 6.96
C PRO A 200 12.48 4.30 6.33
N GLU A 201 13.37 3.45 6.85
CA GLU A 201 13.45 2.03 6.49
C GLU A 201 12.19 1.24 6.91
N HIS A 202 11.46 1.71 7.92
CA HIS A 202 10.23 1.12 8.44
C HIS A 202 8.98 1.71 7.73
N ASP A 203 8.42 0.98 6.76
CA ASP A 203 7.21 1.41 6.04
C ASP A 203 5.90 1.24 6.83
N THR A 204 5.86 0.37 7.85
CA THR A 204 4.62 -0.03 8.58
C THR A 204 4.83 -0.20 10.09
N VAL A 205 3.74 -0.45 10.81
CA VAL A 205 3.69 -0.80 12.26
C VAL A 205 3.61 -2.31 12.53
N LEU A 206 4.02 -3.13 11.56
CA LEU A 206 4.13 -4.58 11.69
C LEU A 206 5.46 -4.99 12.31
N GLU A 207 5.42 -5.96 13.21
CA GLU A 207 6.60 -6.61 13.81
C GLU A 207 7.25 -7.62 12.85
N HIS A 208 8.51 -8.00 13.09
CA HIS A 208 9.15 -9.05 12.28
C HIS A 208 8.49 -10.41 12.51
N GLY A 209 8.10 -11.06 11.41
CA GLY A 209 7.30 -12.29 11.44
C GLY A 209 5.79 -12.08 11.56
N GLU A 210 5.29 -10.84 11.62
CA GLU A 210 3.86 -10.56 11.62
C GLU A 210 3.27 -10.64 10.19
N LEU A 211 2.24 -11.48 10.03
CA LEU A 211 1.62 -11.82 8.75
C LEU A 211 0.19 -11.28 8.69
N ILE A 212 -0.12 -10.45 7.68
CA ILE A 212 -1.50 -10.05 7.37
C ILE A 212 -2.28 -11.29 6.93
N THR A 213 -3.38 -11.61 7.63
CA THR A 213 -4.23 -12.79 7.41
C THR A 213 -5.52 -12.45 6.65
N ALA A 214 -6.13 -11.30 6.97
CA ALA A 214 -7.35 -10.79 6.34
C ALA A 214 -7.44 -9.26 6.40
N ILE A 215 -8.35 -8.68 5.64
CA ILE A 215 -8.74 -7.27 5.68
C ILE A 215 -10.27 -7.21 5.73
N ASP A 216 -10.84 -6.57 6.74
CA ASP A 216 -12.28 -6.35 6.84
C ASP A 216 -12.65 -4.95 6.34
N LEU A 217 -13.74 -4.87 5.57
CA LEU A 217 -14.41 -3.63 5.20
C LEU A 217 -15.66 -3.46 6.06
N PRO A 218 -15.86 -2.32 6.77
CA PRO A 218 -17.12 -2.04 7.47
C PRO A 218 -18.27 -1.85 6.46
N PRO A 219 -19.54 -2.03 6.87
CA PRO A 219 -20.67 -1.68 6.02
C PRO A 219 -20.68 -0.17 5.70
N LEU A 220 -20.96 0.16 4.43
CA LEU A 220 -21.23 1.55 4.03
C LEU A 220 -22.72 1.90 4.22
N PRO A 221 -23.07 3.16 4.52
CA PRO A 221 -24.47 3.60 4.56
C PRO A 221 -25.14 3.52 3.18
N ASP A 222 -26.45 3.34 3.16
CA ASP A 222 -27.22 3.34 1.91
C ASP A 222 -27.16 4.69 1.18
N GLY A 223 -27.06 4.63 -0.15
CA GLY A 223 -27.11 5.80 -1.03
C GLY A 223 -25.81 6.61 -1.14
N VAL A 224 -24.74 6.27 -0.40
CA VAL A 224 -23.46 6.98 -0.51
C VAL A 224 -22.86 6.85 -1.92
N ARG A 225 -22.32 7.95 -2.44
CA ARG A 225 -21.70 7.98 -3.78
C ARG A 225 -20.20 7.95 -3.63
N ALA A 226 -19.52 7.02 -4.31
CA ALA A 226 -18.08 6.82 -4.18
C ALA A 226 -17.35 6.82 -5.53
N ARG A 227 -16.17 7.44 -5.59
CA ARG A 227 -15.37 7.55 -6.81
C ARG A 227 -13.87 7.50 -6.53
N TYR A 228 -13.17 6.65 -7.28
CA TYR A 228 -11.71 6.73 -7.41
C TYR A 228 -11.34 7.56 -8.65
N ARG A 229 -10.39 8.49 -8.52
CA ARG A 229 -9.77 9.20 -9.65
C ARG A 229 -8.26 9.17 -9.50
N LYS A 230 -7.56 8.90 -10.60
CA LYS A 230 -6.10 8.81 -10.67
C LYS A 230 -5.57 9.69 -11.80
N VAL A 231 -4.62 10.57 -11.48
CA VAL A 231 -3.91 11.38 -12.47
C VAL A 231 -2.49 10.83 -12.66
N ARG A 232 -2.09 10.70 -13.91
CA ARG A 232 -0.82 10.10 -14.38
C ARG A 232 -0.52 10.59 -15.80
N ASP A 233 0.76 10.64 -16.16
CA ASP A 233 1.20 11.19 -17.46
C ASP A 233 0.76 10.37 -18.69
N ARG A 234 0.44 9.08 -18.50
CA ARG A 234 -0.03 8.17 -19.57
C ARG A 234 -1.28 7.41 -19.15
N ALA A 235 -2.14 7.10 -20.12
CA ALA A 235 -3.49 6.58 -19.89
C ALA A 235 -3.57 5.30 -19.04
N SER A 236 -2.59 4.40 -19.14
CA SER A 236 -2.51 3.14 -18.37
C SER A 236 -1.07 2.74 -18.01
N TYR A 237 -0.92 1.71 -17.18
CA TYR A 237 0.36 1.20 -16.68
C TYR A 237 1.28 2.31 -16.13
N ALA A 238 0.76 3.11 -15.19
CA ALA A 238 1.56 4.03 -14.39
C ALA A 238 0.96 4.22 -12.99
N PHE A 239 1.82 4.56 -12.04
CA PHE A 239 1.47 4.97 -10.69
C PHE A 239 0.78 6.35 -10.69
N ALA A 240 0.26 6.78 -9.54
CA ALA A 240 -0.40 8.07 -9.43
C ALA A 240 0.63 9.20 -9.23
N LEU A 241 0.50 10.31 -9.97
CA LEU A 241 1.10 11.59 -9.57
C LEU A 241 0.33 12.14 -8.37
N VAL A 242 -1.00 12.14 -8.51
CA VAL A 242 -1.98 12.26 -7.43
C VAL A 242 -3.16 11.33 -7.75
N SER A 243 -3.76 10.74 -6.73
CA SER A 243 -5.05 10.07 -6.82
C SER A 243 -5.93 10.46 -5.64
N VAL A 244 -7.24 10.35 -5.82
CA VAL A 244 -8.27 10.66 -4.83
C VAL A 244 -9.25 9.48 -4.80
N ALA A 245 -9.38 8.85 -3.64
CA ALA A 245 -10.53 8.03 -3.28
C ALA A 245 -11.49 8.90 -2.48
N ALA A 246 -12.72 9.09 -2.96
CA ALA A 246 -13.73 9.87 -2.26
C ALA A 246 -15.03 9.09 -2.08
N ILE A 247 -15.67 9.29 -0.94
CA ILE A 247 -17.05 8.88 -0.62
C ILE A 247 -17.77 10.14 -0.15
N LEU A 248 -18.97 10.38 -0.67
CA LEU A 248 -19.76 11.57 -0.38
C LEU A 248 -21.23 11.18 -0.15
N ASP A 249 -21.76 11.62 0.99
CA ASP A 249 -23.15 11.49 1.37
C ASP A 249 -23.79 12.89 1.42
N VAL A 250 -24.92 13.06 0.72
CA VAL A 250 -25.63 14.34 0.58
C VAL A 250 -27.12 14.11 0.82
N ALA A 251 -27.71 14.92 1.70
CA ALA A 251 -29.16 15.04 1.85
C ALA A 251 -29.53 16.53 1.81
N ASP A 252 -30.62 16.87 1.12
CA ASP A 252 -31.17 18.25 1.06
C ASP A 252 -30.14 19.34 0.66
N GLY A 253 -29.17 18.98 -0.18
CA GLY A 253 -28.08 19.86 -0.62
C GLY A 253 -26.92 20.01 0.38
N MET A 254 -26.96 19.31 1.51
CA MET A 254 -26.00 19.38 2.61
C MET A 254 -25.16 18.08 2.70
N VAL A 255 -23.87 18.21 2.99
CA VAL A 255 -22.97 17.07 3.21
C VAL A 255 -23.25 16.43 4.57
N ARG A 256 -23.70 15.17 4.59
CA ARG A 256 -23.92 14.40 5.83
C ARG A 256 -22.62 13.80 6.34
N ASP A 257 -21.94 13.05 5.48
CA ASP A 257 -20.58 12.53 5.68
C ASP A 257 -19.79 12.67 4.38
N VAL A 258 -18.47 12.75 4.52
CA VAL A 258 -17.53 12.76 3.41
C VAL A 258 -16.24 12.09 3.88
N ARG A 259 -15.61 11.32 2.99
CA ARG A 259 -14.37 10.58 3.25
C ARG A 259 -13.45 10.75 2.07
N ILE A 260 -12.23 11.22 2.29
CA ILE A 260 -11.28 11.60 1.25
C ILE A 260 -9.92 11.00 1.60
N ALA A 261 -9.37 10.17 0.71
CA ALA A 261 -8.00 9.67 0.84
C ALA A 261 -7.21 9.98 -0.44
N LEU A 262 -5.96 10.42 -0.26
CA LEU A 262 -5.06 10.84 -1.34
C LEU A 262 -3.91 9.83 -1.51
N GLY A 263 -3.61 9.48 -2.76
CA GLY A 263 -2.47 8.64 -3.12
C GLY A 263 -1.42 9.39 -3.93
N GLY A 264 -0.16 8.97 -3.83
CA GLY A 264 0.97 9.61 -4.53
C GLY A 264 1.45 10.93 -3.94
N VAL A 265 0.86 11.42 -2.84
CA VAL A 265 1.22 12.70 -2.19
C VAL A 265 2.04 12.56 -0.90
N ALA A 266 2.02 11.38 -0.25
CA ALA A 266 2.66 11.15 1.04
C ALA A 266 3.26 9.75 1.14
N HIS A 267 4.05 9.53 2.20
CA HIS A 267 4.69 8.26 2.55
C HIS A 267 3.70 7.12 2.87
N LYS A 268 2.45 7.48 3.15
CA LYS A 268 1.30 6.58 3.29
C LYS A 268 0.10 7.13 2.52
N PRO A 269 -1.00 6.36 2.32
CA PRO A 269 -2.24 6.94 1.83
C PRO A 269 -2.74 7.99 2.82
N TRP A 270 -2.97 9.22 2.34
CA TRP A 270 -3.23 10.37 3.20
C TRP A 270 -4.72 10.59 3.38
N ARG A 271 -5.25 10.37 4.59
CA ARG A 271 -6.66 10.63 4.92
C ARG A 271 -6.85 12.13 5.17
N ALA A 272 -7.60 12.79 4.31
CA ALA A 272 -7.75 14.23 4.29
C ALA A 272 -8.83 14.73 5.29
N ARG A 273 -8.52 14.58 6.58
CA ARG A 273 -9.46 14.88 7.68
C ARG A 273 -9.81 16.36 7.81
N ILE A 274 -8.89 17.28 7.51
CA ILE A 274 -9.15 18.73 7.57
C ILE A 274 -10.17 19.10 6.49
N ALA A 275 -10.02 18.56 5.28
CA ALA A 275 -11.01 18.72 4.22
C ALA A 275 -12.37 18.10 4.57
N GLU A 276 -12.39 16.94 5.21
CA GLU A 276 -13.64 16.28 5.62
C GLU A 276 -14.40 17.08 6.69
N ASP A 277 -13.70 17.47 7.76
CA ASP A 277 -14.26 18.18 8.91
C ASP A 277 -14.76 19.58 8.49
N ALA A 278 -14.08 20.23 7.53
CA ALA A 278 -14.52 21.50 6.93
C ALA A 278 -15.75 21.37 6.00
N LEU A 279 -16.16 20.16 5.62
CA LEU A 279 -17.28 19.93 4.69
C LEU A 279 -18.54 19.37 5.37
N ARG A 280 -18.43 18.50 6.39
CA ARG A 280 -19.60 17.94 7.08
C ARG A 280 -20.52 19.03 7.64
N GLY A 281 -21.82 18.86 7.48
CA GLY A 281 -22.84 19.84 7.88
C GLY A 281 -22.85 21.13 7.03
N GLY A 282 -22.06 21.21 5.96
CA GLY A 282 -22.04 22.33 5.02
C GLY A 282 -22.88 22.09 3.76
N PRO A 283 -23.35 23.14 3.08
CA PRO A 283 -23.94 23.01 1.76
C PRO A 283 -22.89 22.58 0.74
N VAL A 284 -23.32 21.78 -0.25
CA VAL A 284 -22.47 21.35 -1.36
C VAL A 284 -22.23 22.53 -2.31
N SER A 285 -20.97 22.91 -2.51
CA SER A 285 -20.57 23.89 -3.54
C SER A 285 -19.11 23.71 -3.97
N GLU A 286 -18.80 24.12 -5.20
CA GLU A 286 -17.41 24.13 -5.70
C GLU A 286 -16.48 24.93 -4.79
N GLU A 287 -16.96 26.06 -4.27
CA GLU A 287 -16.16 26.96 -3.45
C GLU A 287 -15.84 26.36 -2.07
N ARG A 288 -16.80 25.68 -1.41
CA ARG A 288 -16.49 24.94 -0.17
C ARG A 288 -15.56 23.76 -0.44
N PHE A 289 -15.71 23.05 -1.57
CA PHE A 289 -14.78 21.99 -1.96
C PHE A 289 -13.36 22.53 -2.22
N ARG A 290 -13.23 23.74 -2.79
CA ARG A 290 -11.95 24.43 -3.00
C ARG A 290 -11.31 24.79 -1.66
N GLN A 291 -12.03 25.51 -0.81
CA GLN A 291 -11.55 25.96 0.50
C GLN A 291 -11.14 24.79 1.41
N ALA A 292 -11.93 23.71 1.45
CA ALA A 292 -11.61 22.51 2.21
C ALA A 292 -10.35 21.80 1.69
N ALA A 293 -10.20 21.70 0.36
CA ALA A 293 -9.01 21.11 -0.25
C ALA A 293 -7.75 21.99 -0.09
N GLU A 294 -7.90 23.31 0.02
CA GLU A 294 -6.80 24.24 0.31
C GLU A 294 -6.40 24.21 1.78
N ALA A 295 -7.35 24.11 2.71
CA ALA A 295 -7.07 23.94 4.15
C ALA A 295 -6.30 22.65 4.45
N GLU A 296 -6.63 21.54 3.78
CA GLU A 296 -5.90 20.27 3.88
C GLU A 296 -4.46 20.35 3.31
N LEU A 297 -4.26 21.18 2.28
CA LEU A 297 -2.98 21.31 1.58
C LEU A 297 -2.14 22.49 2.09
N ALA A 298 -2.55 23.16 3.18
CA ALA A 298 -1.82 24.28 3.77
C ALA A 298 -0.45 23.87 4.30
N GLU A 299 -0.35 22.69 4.93
CA GLU A 299 0.89 22.09 5.46
C GLU A 299 1.64 21.25 4.40
N ALA A 300 1.44 21.53 3.11
CA ALA A 300 2.17 20.85 2.05
C ALA A 300 3.57 21.47 1.86
N ASP A 301 4.61 20.63 1.99
CA ASP A 301 6.02 20.96 1.79
C ASP A 301 6.54 20.30 0.50
N PRO A 302 6.36 20.93 -0.68
CA PRO A 302 6.82 20.38 -1.94
C PRO A 302 8.27 20.74 -2.26
N LEU A 303 9.00 19.76 -2.80
CA LEU A 303 10.27 20.02 -3.47
C LEU A 303 10.04 20.66 -4.85
N PRO A 304 11.00 21.45 -5.40
CA PRO A 304 10.77 22.27 -6.60
C PRO A 304 10.21 21.52 -7.82
N GLY A 305 10.69 20.29 -8.06
CA GLY A 305 10.24 19.44 -9.15
C GLY A 305 8.90 18.74 -8.93
N ASN A 306 8.29 18.82 -7.74
CA ASN A 306 6.99 18.23 -7.43
C ASN A 306 5.91 19.22 -6.94
N ALA A 307 6.23 20.51 -6.81
CA ALA A 307 5.28 21.57 -6.42
C ALA A 307 3.98 21.63 -7.24
N PHE A 308 4.00 21.19 -8.51
CA PHE A 308 2.78 21.04 -9.34
C PHE A 308 1.73 20.10 -8.71
N LYS A 309 2.12 19.21 -7.80
CA LYS A 309 1.19 18.29 -7.11
C LYS A 309 0.21 19.00 -6.18
N VAL A 310 0.55 20.17 -5.62
CA VAL A 310 -0.34 20.91 -4.71
C VAL A 310 -1.61 21.38 -5.45
N PRO A 311 -1.54 22.22 -6.52
CA PRO A 311 -2.73 22.59 -7.29
C PRO A 311 -3.36 21.38 -7.99
N LEU A 312 -2.59 20.35 -8.38
CA LEU A 312 -3.15 19.12 -8.95
C LEU A 312 -4.00 18.35 -7.94
N ALA A 313 -3.57 18.22 -6.68
CA ALA A 313 -4.31 17.56 -5.63
C ALA A 313 -5.61 18.32 -5.33
N ARG A 314 -5.53 19.62 -5.07
CA ARG A 314 -6.70 20.49 -4.89
C ARG A 314 -7.71 20.32 -6.01
N ASN A 315 -7.28 20.50 -7.26
CA ASN A 315 -8.16 20.44 -8.43
C ASN A 315 -8.75 19.02 -8.62
N THR A 316 -8.02 17.96 -8.26
CA THR A 316 -8.50 16.57 -8.34
C THR A 316 -9.51 16.25 -7.24
N ILE A 317 -9.33 16.79 -6.03
CA ILE A 317 -10.31 16.69 -4.94
C ILE A 317 -11.60 17.40 -5.37
N VAL A 318 -11.53 18.68 -5.74
CA VAL A 318 -12.67 19.49 -6.17
C VAL A 318 -13.44 18.82 -7.32
N ARG A 319 -12.77 18.39 -8.39
CA ARG A 319 -13.46 17.74 -9.52
C ARG A 319 -14.10 16.40 -9.12
N THR A 320 -13.49 15.65 -8.21
CA THR A 320 -14.04 14.36 -7.76
C THR A 320 -15.24 14.55 -6.85
N LEU A 321 -15.23 15.55 -5.97
CA LEU A 321 -16.38 15.91 -5.14
C LEU A 321 -17.52 16.53 -5.96
N LEU A 322 -17.24 17.36 -6.98
CA LEU A 322 -18.25 17.85 -7.92
C LEU A 322 -18.90 16.72 -8.74
N ASP A 323 -18.09 15.80 -9.28
CA ASP A 323 -18.62 14.62 -9.98
C ASP A 323 -19.45 13.71 -9.07
N LEU A 324 -19.17 13.72 -7.76
CA LEU A 324 -19.94 12.98 -6.74
C LEU A 324 -21.17 13.73 -6.27
N ALA A 325 -21.21 15.07 -6.35
CA ALA A 325 -22.36 15.90 -5.99
C ALA A 325 -23.53 15.69 -6.95
N GLY A 326 -23.25 15.57 -8.25
CA GLY A 326 -24.25 15.43 -9.31
C GLY A 326 -24.42 16.72 -10.15
N PRO A 327 -25.22 16.65 -11.24
CA PRO A 327 -25.32 17.72 -12.22
C PRO A 327 -26.00 19.00 -11.69
N ASP A 328 -26.83 18.91 -10.65
CA ASP A 328 -27.63 20.02 -10.12
C ASP A 328 -26.80 21.18 -9.53
N LEU A 329 -25.49 21.00 -9.37
CA LEU A 329 -24.55 21.99 -8.83
C LEU A 329 -23.36 22.26 -9.75
N GLY A 330 -23.42 21.84 -11.01
CA GLY A 330 -22.32 22.01 -11.97
C GLY A 330 -22.78 22.02 -13.42
N GLY A 331 -23.00 23.20 -13.97
CA GLY A 331 -23.35 23.43 -15.38
C GLY A 331 -22.20 23.15 -16.37
N MET A 332 -21.69 21.92 -16.37
CA MET A 332 -20.67 21.44 -17.29
C MET A 332 -21.05 20.02 -17.72
N ALA A 333 -21.38 19.84 -19.00
CA ALA A 333 -21.66 18.53 -19.57
C ALA A 333 -20.51 17.53 -19.28
N PRO A 334 -20.79 16.22 -19.19
CA PRO A 334 -19.72 15.23 -19.14
C PRO A 334 -18.78 15.45 -20.33
N PRO A 335 -17.45 15.35 -20.16
CA PRO A 335 -16.54 15.40 -21.29
C PRO A 335 -16.96 14.30 -22.28
N PRO A 336 -16.89 14.55 -23.60
CA PRO A 336 -17.26 13.55 -24.59
C PRO A 336 -16.45 12.27 -24.37
N ALA A 337 -17.04 11.13 -24.73
CA ALA A 337 -16.29 9.89 -24.79
C ALA A 337 -15.01 10.11 -25.62
N SER A 338 -13.91 9.47 -25.21
CA SER A 338 -12.67 9.50 -25.99
C SER A 338 -12.97 9.08 -27.43
N PRO A 339 -12.40 9.74 -28.46
CA PRO A 339 -12.66 9.37 -29.85
C PRO A 339 -12.19 7.95 -30.19
N ASP A 340 -11.35 7.36 -29.33
CA ASP A 340 -10.86 5.97 -29.41
C ASP A 340 -11.74 4.97 -28.63
N ALA A 341 -12.86 5.42 -28.06
CA ALA A 341 -13.86 4.52 -27.46
C ALA A 341 -14.67 3.85 -28.59
N PRO A 342 -14.61 2.52 -28.75
CA PRO A 342 -15.32 1.85 -29.85
C PRO A 342 -16.83 2.00 -29.68
N ASP A 343 -17.50 2.39 -30.77
CA ASP A 343 -18.96 2.41 -30.87
C ASP A 343 -19.49 0.96 -30.68
N PRO A 344 -20.32 0.68 -29.67
CA PRO A 344 -20.87 -0.66 -29.44
C PRO A 344 -21.87 -1.11 -30.51
N SER A 345 -22.22 -0.25 -31.47
CA SER A 345 -23.00 -0.56 -32.67
C SER A 345 -22.17 -0.58 -33.97
N GLY A 346 -20.87 -0.29 -33.90
CA GLY A 346 -19.95 -0.39 -35.03
C GLY A 346 -19.46 -1.84 -35.28
N PRO A 347 -19.04 -2.17 -36.52
CA PRO A 347 -18.47 -3.48 -36.82
C PRO A 347 -17.14 -3.69 -36.09
N ASP A 348 -16.91 -4.90 -35.57
CA ASP A 348 -15.70 -5.27 -34.83
C ASP A 348 -14.44 -5.13 -35.72
N PRO A 349 -13.53 -4.18 -35.43
CA PRO A 349 -12.39 -3.91 -36.30
C PRO A 349 -11.39 -5.07 -36.37
N ASN A 350 -11.46 -6.02 -35.42
CA ASN A 350 -10.58 -7.19 -35.35
C ASN A 350 -11.30 -8.48 -35.81
N ALA A 351 -12.50 -8.41 -36.39
CA ALA A 351 -13.22 -9.57 -36.92
C ALA A 351 -12.44 -10.26 -38.05
N ALA A 352 -11.83 -9.48 -38.95
CA ALA A 352 -11.02 -9.98 -40.06
C ALA A 352 -9.79 -10.77 -39.59
N GLU A 353 -9.09 -10.29 -38.55
CA GLU A 353 -7.95 -11.02 -37.94
C GLU A 353 -8.37 -12.34 -37.27
N ARG A 354 -9.65 -12.46 -36.90
CA ARG A 354 -10.25 -13.68 -36.32
C ARG A 354 -10.92 -14.59 -37.36
N GLY A 355 -10.93 -14.22 -38.64
CA GLY A 355 -11.62 -14.97 -39.70
C GLY A 355 -13.15 -14.98 -39.58
N LEU A 356 -13.73 -13.97 -38.94
CA LEU A 356 -15.17 -13.79 -38.75
C LEU A 356 -15.70 -12.73 -39.72
N ASP A 357 -16.96 -12.88 -40.17
CA ASP A 357 -17.61 -11.88 -41.02
C ASP A 357 -17.90 -10.60 -40.20
N PRO A 358 -17.33 -9.44 -40.57
CA PRO A 358 -17.54 -8.19 -39.84
C PRO A 358 -18.98 -7.65 -39.91
N ASN A 359 -19.85 -8.24 -40.74
CA ASN A 359 -21.26 -7.86 -40.89
C ASN A 359 -22.22 -8.84 -40.18
N ALA A 360 -21.71 -9.86 -39.47
CA ALA A 360 -22.56 -10.82 -38.79
C ALA A 360 -23.32 -10.13 -37.62
N PRO A 361 -24.66 -10.26 -37.52
CA PRO A 361 -25.41 -9.66 -36.42
C PRO A 361 -25.05 -10.32 -35.08
N PRO A 362 -25.05 -9.57 -33.96
CA PRO A 362 -24.66 -10.10 -32.65
C PRO A 362 -25.60 -11.23 -32.21
N ALA A 363 -25.02 -12.37 -31.83
CA ALA A 363 -25.76 -13.54 -31.40
C ALA A 363 -26.50 -13.27 -30.07
N ALA A 364 -27.84 -13.33 -30.11
CA ALA A 364 -28.66 -13.19 -28.92
C ALA A 364 -28.41 -14.34 -27.92
N ALA A 365 -28.19 -14.02 -26.66
CA ALA A 365 -27.95 -15.01 -25.61
C ALA A 365 -29.21 -15.84 -25.34
N ALA A 366 -29.13 -17.16 -25.54
CA ALA A 366 -30.27 -18.07 -25.38
C ALA A 366 -29.85 -19.40 -24.73
N GLY A 367 -30.63 -19.81 -23.72
CA GLY A 367 -30.82 -21.21 -23.29
C GLY A 367 -29.59 -22.00 -22.81
N ALA A 368 -29.48 -22.20 -21.50
CA ALA A 368 -28.64 -23.29 -20.96
C ALA A 368 -29.22 -24.67 -21.34
N ALA A 369 -28.34 -25.62 -21.66
CA ALA A 369 -28.67 -27.02 -21.93
C ALA A 369 -27.92 -27.96 -20.96
N PRO A 370 -28.51 -29.12 -20.58
CA PRO A 370 -27.95 -29.99 -19.55
C PRO A 370 -26.71 -30.78 -20.02
N PRO A 371 -25.86 -31.27 -19.10
CA PRO A 371 -24.65 -32.01 -19.44
C PRO A 371 -24.97 -33.36 -20.08
N GLN A 372 -24.22 -33.73 -21.12
CA GLN A 372 -24.24 -35.07 -21.71
C GLN A 372 -22.99 -35.88 -21.30
N ASP A 373 -23.20 -37.19 -21.22
CA ASP A 373 -22.26 -38.19 -20.72
C ASP A 373 -20.97 -38.30 -21.58
N ARG A 374 -19.89 -38.81 -20.98
CA ARG A 374 -18.57 -38.98 -21.61
C ARG A 374 -17.96 -40.36 -21.33
N THR A 375 -18.64 -41.40 -21.82
CA THR A 375 -18.12 -42.77 -21.81
C THR A 375 -17.21 -43.06 -23.02
N GLN A 376 -15.89 -43.07 -22.77
CA GLN A 376 -14.84 -43.72 -23.59
C GLN A 376 -14.56 -43.09 -24.99
N PRO A 377 -13.55 -43.58 -25.74
CA PRO A 377 -12.14 -43.49 -25.34
C PRO A 377 -11.29 -42.73 -26.38
N ARG A 378 -10.11 -42.24 -25.98
CA ARG A 378 -9.14 -41.64 -26.92
C ARG A 378 -8.19 -42.71 -27.48
N HIS A 379 -7.99 -42.71 -28.79
CA HIS A 379 -7.00 -43.56 -29.46
C HIS A 379 -5.56 -43.13 -29.14
N ALA A 380 -4.64 -44.10 -29.21
CA ALA A 380 -3.24 -43.95 -28.84
C ALA A 380 -2.39 -43.20 -29.90
N ALA A 381 -1.28 -42.62 -29.43
CA ALA A 381 -0.17 -42.19 -30.28
C ALA A 381 0.84 -43.35 -30.48
N PRO A 382 1.60 -43.39 -31.58
CA PRO A 382 2.59 -44.44 -31.85
C PRO A 382 3.92 -44.20 -31.07
N PRO A 383 4.65 -45.27 -30.73
CA PRO A 383 6.09 -45.24 -30.42
C PRO A 383 6.91 -45.41 -31.74
N GLU A 384 8.25 -45.48 -31.82
CA GLU A 384 9.34 -45.52 -30.82
C GLU A 384 10.27 -44.28 -31.04
N GLU A 385 11.56 -44.15 -30.67
CA GLU A 385 12.70 -45.08 -30.52
C GLU A 385 13.40 -44.93 -29.15
N ALA A 386 14.25 -45.90 -28.79
CA ALA A 386 15.00 -45.91 -27.54
C ALA A 386 16.48 -46.23 -27.75
N GLU A 387 17.37 -45.44 -27.16
CA GLU A 387 18.77 -45.85 -26.93
C GLU A 387 18.92 -46.49 -25.54
N GLN A 388 19.68 -47.59 -25.49
CA GLN A 388 19.98 -48.36 -24.27
C GLN A 388 21.47 -48.28 -23.91
N PRO A 389 21.84 -48.56 -22.64
CA PRO A 389 23.06 -47.99 -22.05
C PRO A 389 24.34 -48.76 -22.38
N GLN A 390 25.48 -48.08 -22.19
CA GLN A 390 26.80 -48.70 -22.13
C GLN A 390 27.32 -48.78 -20.69
N GLU A 391 28.26 -49.71 -20.45
CA GLU A 391 28.55 -50.27 -19.13
C GLU A 391 29.48 -49.46 -18.23
N ALA A 392 29.51 -49.86 -16.96
CA ALA A 392 30.27 -49.22 -15.90
C ALA A 392 31.80 -49.39 -16.01
N THR A 393 32.52 -48.38 -15.53
CA THR A 393 33.90 -48.53 -15.02
C THR A 393 34.00 -48.03 -13.57
N ARG A 394 35.08 -48.41 -12.88
CA ARG A 394 35.15 -48.49 -11.41
C ARG A 394 35.32 -47.13 -10.70
N PRO A 395 34.90 -47.02 -9.42
CA PRO A 395 35.07 -45.80 -8.63
C PRO A 395 36.54 -45.50 -8.31
N GLN A 396 36.85 -44.21 -8.15
CA GLN A 396 38.07 -43.74 -7.48
C GLN A 396 37.78 -43.42 -6.00
N GLU A 397 38.85 -43.37 -5.21
CA GLU A 397 38.79 -43.56 -3.76
C GLU A 397 38.42 -42.30 -2.97
N ALA A 398 37.69 -42.48 -1.87
CA ALA A 398 37.37 -41.41 -0.93
C ALA A 398 38.51 -41.21 0.09
N THR A 399 39.23 -40.09 -0.01
CA THR A 399 40.26 -39.71 0.96
C THR A 399 39.62 -39.37 2.32
N PRO A 400 39.98 -40.06 3.43
CA PRO A 400 39.46 -39.74 4.75
C PRO A 400 40.09 -38.45 5.32
N PRO A 401 39.35 -37.65 6.11
CA PRO A 401 39.94 -36.52 6.84
C PRO A 401 40.91 -37.04 7.91
N GLN A 402 42.13 -36.49 7.96
CA GLN A 402 43.14 -36.90 8.94
C GLN A 402 42.89 -36.26 10.30
N ASP A 403 42.98 -37.09 11.34
CA ASP A 403 42.91 -36.69 12.74
C ASP A 403 44.16 -35.88 13.17
N ARG A 404 43.94 -34.75 13.86
CA ARG A 404 44.99 -33.97 14.55
C ARG A 404 44.44 -33.30 15.79
N ALA A 405 44.58 -33.99 16.92
CA ALA A 405 44.23 -33.45 18.23
C ALA A 405 45.35 -32.61 18.87
N GLN A 406 44.98 -31.42 19.40
CA GLN A 406 45.51 -30.80 20.64
C GLN A 406 46.98 -30.28 20.57
N PRO A 407 47.49 -29.48 21.55
CA PRO A 407 46.97 -29.06 22.87
C PRO A 407 46.03 -27.84 22.81
N ARG A 408 45.06 -27.62 23.72
CA ARG A 408 45.09 -27.58 25.20
C ARG A 408 45.99 -26.49 25.79
N HIS A 409 45.49 -25.25 25.85
CA HIS A 409 45.83 -24.38 26.98
C HIS A 409 44.83 -24.62 28.11
N ALA A 410 45.33 -24.80 29.33
CA ALA A 410 44.52 -25.05 30.51
C ALA A 410 44.13 -23.74 31.19
N ALA A 411 42.83 -23.56 31.45
CA ALA A 411 42.37 -22.75 32.58
C ALA A 411 42.34 -23.64 33.83
N GLN A 412 42.76 -23.12 34.98
CA GLN A 412 42.52 -23.71 36.28
C GLN A 412 41.68 -22.75 37.15
N PRO A 413 40.88 -23.28 38.10
CA PRO A 413 39.79 -22.54 38.72
C PRO A 413 40.22 -21.73 39.94
N GLN A 414 39.34 -20.80 40.33
CA GLN A 414 39.18 -20.39 41.73
C GLN A 414 37.70 -20.54 42.10
N ASP A 415 37.45 -20.97 43.34
CA ASP A 415 36.16 -21.45 43.85
C ASP A 415 35.51 -20.37 44.77
N PRO A 416 34.40 -20.58 45.52
CA PRO A 416 33.27 -19.66 45.44
C PRO A 416 33.09 -18.77 46.68
N GLY A 417 32.40 -17.63 46.50
CA GLY A 417 32.27 -16.59 47.53
C GLY A 417 30.88 -15.97 47.69
N ALA A 418 30.00 -16.66 48.40
CA ALA A 418 28.79 -16.17 49.09
C ALA A 418 27.68 -15.45 48.28
N ALA A 419 26.45 -15.56 48.78
CA ALA A 419 25.29 -14.82 48.31
C ALA A 419 24.63 -14.06 49.46
N GLN A 420 24.11 -12.85 49.21
CA GLN A 420 22.72 -12.46 49.52
C GLN A 420 22.38 -11.04 49.02
N PRO A 421 21.09 -10.74 48.72
CA PRO A 421 20.57 -9.42 48.35
C PRO A 421 19.74 -8.81 49.50
N PRO A 422 18.94 -7.75 49.26
CA PRO A 422 19.15 -6.52 48.50
C PRO A 422 19.16 -5.30 49.46
N ASN A 423 19.23 -4.06 48.94
CA ASN A 423 18.67 -2.93 49.70
C ASN A 423 18.20 -1.77 48.81
N ASN A 424 17.06 -1.17 49.17
CA ASN A 424 16.45 -0.01 48.52
C ASN A 424 15.68 0.82 49.56
N PRO A 425 16.06 2.08 49.80
CA PRO A 425 15.24 3.05 50.52
C PRO A 425 14.85 4.23 49.60
N GLY A 426 13.56 4.34 49.27
CA GLY A 426 13.01 5.54 48.66
C GLY A 426 12.52 6.54 49.71
N ALA A 427 12.64 7.84 49.45
CA ALA A 427 11.96 8.90 50.19
C ALA A 427 11.78 10.16 49.33
N GLN A 428 10.57 10.72 49.30
CA GLN A 428 10.35 12.16 49.07
C GLN A 428 10.57 12.91 50.41
N PRO A 429 10.64 14.25 50.38
CA PRO A 429 9.45 14.97 50.86
C PRO A 429 9.05 16.19 50.03
N GLN A 430 8.00 16.88 50.48
CA GLN A 430 7.28 17.98 49.82
C GLN A 430 7.62 19.35 50.45
N GLY A 431 7.26 20.47 49.79
CA GLY A 431 7.08 21.77 50.48
C GLY A 431 7.27 23.05 49.64
N GLY A 432 6.19 23.80 49.41
CA GLY A 432 6.23 25.27 49.17
C GLY A 432 6.25 26.05 50.51
N PRO A 433 6.25 27.40 50.55
CA PRO A 433 5.42 28.35 49.77
C PRO A 433 6.25 29.37 48.94
N ALA A 434 5.77 30.29 48.09
CA ALA A 434 4.47 30.89 47.71
C ALA A 434 4.19 32.34 48.24
N ILE A 435 3.87 33.26 47.28
CA ILE A 435 3.27 34.64 47.38
C ILE A 435 4.07 35.77 48.14
N ASP A 436 4.01 37.09 47.85
CA ASP A 436 3.30 37.93 46.83
C ASP A 436 4.10 39.26 46.44
N PRO A 437 3.58 40.47 46.05
CA PRO A 437 4.05 41.12 44.79
C PRO A 437 4.40 42.66 44.81
N ALA A 438 4.59 43.24 43.60
CA ALA A 438 4.62 44.68 43.23
C ALA A 438 5.87 45.50 43.68
N ILE A 439 6.26 46.66 43.11
CA ILE A 439 5.52 47.92 42.80
C ILE A 439 6.24 48.81 41.72
N MET A 440 5.44 49.58 40.94
CA MET A 440 5.70 50.84 40.18
C MET A 440 6.53 50.94 38.87
N ASP A 441 5.80 51.35 37.81
CA ASP A 441 6.10 52.33 36.74
C ASP A 441 6.26 53.78 37.29
N PRO A 442 6.90 54.76 36.59
CA PRO A 442 6.18 55.57 35.58
C PRO A 442 6.94 56.12 34.35
N GLU A 443 6.11 56.42 33.33
CA GLU A 443 6.09 57.46 32.26
C GLU A 443 7.14 58.61 32.28
N MET A 444 7.46 59.34 31.19
CA MET A 444 6.86 59.54 29.83
C MET A 444 7.98 59.42 28.73
N GLU A 445 8.00 59.95 27.48
CA GLU A 445 7.15 60.88 26.70
C GLU A 445 7.39 60.75 25.15
N SER A 446 6.55 61.46 24.37
CA SER A 446 6.64 62.01 22.99
C SER A 446 7.54 61.44 21.85
N GLY A 447 6.94 61.36 20.63
CA GLY A 447 7.61 61.19 19.32
C GLY A 447 7.81 62.53 18.56
N PRO A 448 7.70 62.64 17.21
CA PRO A 448 7.14 61.69 16.22
C PRO A 448 7.98 61.47 14.92
N GLU A 449 7.40 60.75 13.94
CA GLU A 449 7.83 60.63 12.52
C GLU A 449 7.45 61.92 11.68
N PRO A 450 7.54 61.99 10.32
CA PRO A 450 8.07 61.05 9.31
C PRO A 450 8.90 61.68 8.15
N SER A 451 9.44 60.85 7.24
CA SER A 451 9.56 61.17 5.79
C SER A 451 9.95 59.94 4.94
N GLY A 452 9.60 59.96 3.64
CA GLY A 452 9.67 58.79 2.73
C GLY A 452 10.90 58.72 1.79
N PRO A 453 10.90 57.75 0.84
CA PRO A 453 12.10 57.34 0.09
C PRO A 453 12.26 58.01 -1.30
N PRO A 454 13.46 57.90 -1.92
CA PRO A 454 13.70 58.25 -3.33
C PRO A 454 13.89 57.03 -4.26
N ALA A 455 13.36 57.16 -5.48
CA ALA A 455 13.72 56.48 -6.74
C ALA A 455 13.80 54.94 -6.76
#